data_AF-J2X8E3-F1
#
_entry.id   AF-J2X8E3-F1
#
_cell.length_a   1.000
_cell.length_b   1.000
_cell.length_c   1.000
_cell.angle_alpha   90.00
_cell.angle_beta   90.00
_cell.angle_gamma   90.00
#
_symmetry.space_group_name_H-M   'P 1'
#
loop_
_entity.id
_entity.type
_entity.pdbx_description
1 polymer ?
#
loop_
_entity_poly.entity_id
_entity_poly.type
_entity_poly.pdbx_seq_one_letter_code
_entity_poly.pdbx_strand_id
1 'polypeptide(L)'
;MNSVSVTNTANRLLIVLLGFVVPGMASASPMPANMVYLRTIDPSIEQDIRYASPHNFTGHRLDGYDAAECLLSVDTAKALARVQAALRPQGYGLKVFDCYRPSRAVADMGRFATEPGDPRKAEFYPRVDKQDFWRLGYVARVSGHSKGSTVDLTLIGPKALPTDTWTPSAAQVDCTAPYGQRWHDGALDMGTGYDCFDERAHTANPTISPNARVNRQRLSSAMEKEGFAGYSKEWWHFTLSGEGAPKDVMDFPITPMSPSDVIGTSGQLIVVNSRNWDDIQGTAQRYERDGKTFRKVGDAFPVVVGKNGMGWGKGLGSVEAVEGPVKREGDGKAPAGIFKLGTAFGYDTSADTRLTYLALTPTTECVDDSQSSRYNELVDGAAITKDWNSSERMRNEEGYRKGIFIEHNTPATAASGSCIFFHVWRAPTSPTAGCTAMDQADIAALLKWLDPRESPLLVQMPEAQYERFREGWKLP
;
A
#
# COMPACT_ATOMS: atom_id res chain seq x y z
N MET A 1 -4.88 -60.69 -76.05
CA MET A 1 -3.58 -60.52 -76.70
C MET A 1 -3.10 -59.10 -76.43
N ASN A 2 -1.92 -59.00 -75.80
CA ASN A 2 -0.97 -57.88 -75.70
C ASN A 2 -1.46 -56.46 -75.33
N SER A 3 -1.26 -56.15 -74.04
CA SER A 3 -0.54 -55.00 -73.46
C SER A 3 -0.27 -53.75 -74.32
N VAL A 4 -0.67 -52.58 -73.79
CA VAL A 4 0.15 -51.36 -73.80
C VAL A 4 0.00 -50.66 -72.44
N SER A 5 1.12 -50.47 -71.77
CA SER A 5 1.28 -49.71 -70.53
C SER A 5 1.53 -48.24 -70.88
N VAL A 6 0.76 -47.31 -70.33
CA VAL A 6 1.07 -45.88 -70.34
C VAL A 6 1.06 -45.37 -68.90
N THR A 7 2.23 -44.97 -68.45
CA THR A 7 2.52 -44.29 -67.19
C THR A 7 1.86 -42.90 -67.18
N ASN A 8 1.09 -42.59 -66.14
CA ASN A 8 0.57 -41.25 -65.90
C ASN A 8 1.21 -40.66 -64.64
N THR A 9 1.92 -39.55 -64.81
CA THR A 9 2.63 -38.79 -63.79
C THR A 9 1.65 -38.02 -62.91
N ALA A 10 1.49 -38.41 -61.65
CA ALA A 10 0.74 -37.65 -60.66
C ALA A 10 1.68 -36.67 -59.92
N ASN A 11 1.53 -35.38 -60.22
CA ASN A 11 2.08 -34.28 -59.43
C ASN A 11 1.49 -34.32 -58.02
N ARG A 12 2.30 -34.64 -57.00
CA ARG A 12 1.92 -34.49 -55.59
C ARG A 12 2.21 -33.05 -55.15
N LEU A 13 1.18 -32.24 -55.05
CA LEU A 13 1.23 -30.93 -54.39
C LEU A 13 1.34 -31.16 -52.87
N LEU A 14 2.50 -30.91 -52.29
CA LEU A 14 2.74 -30.98 -50.85
C LEU A 14 2.22 -29.69 -50.21
N ILE A 15 1.01 -29.73 -49.64
CA ILE A 15 0.50 -28.62 -48.80
C ILE A 15 1.22 -28.73 -47.44
N VAL A 16 2.20 -27.85 -47.22
CA VAL A 16 2.80 -27.64 -45.90
C VAL A 16 1.83 -26.78 -45.09
N LEU A 17 1.04 -27.39 -44.21
CA LEU A 17 0.32 -26.68 -43.16
C LEU A 17 1.34 -26.16 -42.13
N LEU A 18 1.73 -24.88 -42.24
CA LEU A 18 2.33 -24.17 -41.12
C LEU A 18 1.28 -24.03 -40.02
N GLY A 19 1.34 -24.89 -39.01
CA GLY A 19 0.63 -24.69 -37.76
C GLY A 19 1.24 -23.49 -37.04
N PHE A 20 0.56 -22.35 -37.06
CA PHE A 20 0.83 -21.26 -36.13
C PHE A 20 0.50 -21.76 -34.72
N VAL A 21 1.54 -22.11 -33.95
CA VAL A 21 1.43 -22.26 -32.51
C VAL A 21 1.20 -20.86 -31.96
N VAL A 22 -0.06 -20.50 -31.72
CA VAL A 22 -0.40 -19.35 -30.89
C VAL A 22 0.04 -19.72 -29.47
N PRO A 23 1.00 -19.00 -28.85
CA PRO A 23 1.31 -19.22 -27.46
C PRO A 23 0.05 -18.87 -26.66
N GLY A 24 -0.60 -19.89 -26.10
CA GLY A 24 -1.68 -19.69 -25.14
C GLY A 24 -1.13 -18.89 -23.98
N MET A 25 -1.59 -17.65 -23.81
CA MET A 25 -1.36 -16.92 -22.58
C MET A 25 -1.98 -17.75 -21.46
N ALA A 26 -1.13 -18.36 -20.62
CA ALA A 26 -1.56 -19.02 -19.42
C ALA A 26 -2.29 -17.96 -18.57
N SER A 27 -3.63 -17.98 -18.58
CA SER A 27 -4.42 -17.14 -17.69
C SER A 27 -4.02 -17.51 -16.27
N ALA A 28 -3.67 -16.49 -15.48
CA ALA A 28 -3.37 -16.68 -14.08
C ALA A 28 -4.54 -17.39 -13.38
N SER A 29 -4.22 -18.30 -12.45
CA SER A 29 -5.27 -18.92 -11.64
C SER A 29 -6.00 -17.85 -10.83
N PRO A 30 -7.33 -17.92 -10.67
CA PRO A 30 -8.04 -16.97 -9.81
C PRO A 30 -7.62 -17.15 -8.34
N MET A 31 -7.71 -16.08 -7.55
CA MET A 31 -7.49 -16.14 -6.11
C MET A 31 -8.44 -17.17 -5.46
N PRO A 32 -7.91 -18.14 -4.69
CA PRO A 32 -8.74 -19.13 -4.01
C PRO A 32 -9.68 -18.49 -2.97
N ALA A 33 -10.86 -19.08 -2.78
CA ALA A 33 -11.91 -18.54 -1.90
C ALA A 33 -11.50 -18.48 -0.40
N ASN A 34 -10.50 -19.26 0.01
CA ASN A 34 -9.96 -19.26 1.37
C ASN A 34 -8.81 -18.26 1.58
N MET A 35 -8.49 -17.44 0.57
CA MET A 35 -7.54 -16.35 0.65
C MET A 35 -8.27 -15.03 0.83
N VAL A 36 -7.72 -14.14 1.67
CA VAL A 36 -8.30 -12.83 1.98
C VAL A 36 -7.21 -11.77 2.05
N TYR A 37 -7.58 -10.54 1.72
CA TYR A 37 -6.79 -9.36 2.02
C TYR A 37 -6.73 -9.17 3.53
N LEU A 38 -5.54 -9.00 4.09
CA LEU A 38 -5.39 -8.80 5.53
C LEU A 38 -6.21 -7.59 6.02
N ARG A 39 -6.33 -6.54 5.19
CA ARG A 39 -7.11 -5.33 5.51
C ARG A 39 -8.60 -5.59 5.72
N THR A 40 -9.16 -6.64 5.13
CA THR A 40 -10.58 -6.99 5.36
C THR A 40 -10.80 -7.69 6.69
N ILE A 41 -9.73 -8.17 7.33
CA ILE A 41 -9.76 -8.81 8.65
C ILE A 41 -9.32 -7.83 9.75
N ASP A 42 -8.20 -7.14 9.55
CA ASP A 42 -7.73 -6.08 10.45
C ASP A 42 -7.02 -4.97 9.64
N PRO A 43 -7.72 -3.87 9.32
CA PRO A 43 -7.17 -2.77 8.53
C PRO A 43 -6.10 -1.95 9.27
N SER A 44 -5.91 -2.18 10.58
CA SER A 44 -4.92 -1.44 11.37
C SER A 44 -3.50 -2.00 11.31
N ILE A 45 -3.32 -3.19 10.75
CA ILE A 45 -2.00 -3.77 10.56
C ILE A 45 -1.36 -3.02 9.38
N GLU A 46 -0.23 -2.35 9.64
CA GLU A 46 0.48 -1.61 8.61
C GLU A 46 1.05 -2.59 7.57
N GLN A 47 1.11 -2.17 6.31
CA GLN A 47 1.66 -2.99 5.23
C GLN A 47 2.67 -2.19 4.44
N ASP A 48 3.87 -2.75 4.31
CA ASP A 48 4.98 -2.24 3.53
C ASP A 48 5.48 -3.40 2.65
N ILE A 49 4.65 -3.77 1.66
CA ILE A 49 4.85 -5.00 0.87
C ILE A 49 6.06 -4.83 -0.06
N ARG A 50 7.24 -5.27 0.40
CA ARG A 50 8.53 -4.92 -0.21
C ARG A 50 8.69 -5.40 -1.63
N TYR A 51 8.20 -6.60 -1.92
CA TYR A 51 8.32 -7.21 -3.23
C TYR A 51 7.39 -6.60 -4.30
N ALA A 52 6.44 -5.74 -3.89
CA ALA A 52 5.67 -4.91 -4.82
C ALA A 52 6.43 -3.65 -5.28
N SER A 53 7.65 -3.42 -4.77
CA SER A 53 8.50 -2.27 -5.11
C SER A 53 9.93 -2.72 -5.44
N PRO A 54 10.78 -1.83 -6.01
CA PRO A 54 12.20 -2.11 -6.20
C PRO A 54 13.05 -2.06 -4.91
N HIS A 55 12.49 -1.65 -3.76
CA HIS A 55 13.23 -1.62 -2.48
C HIS A 55 13.25 -3.00 -1.80
N ASN A 56 13.88 -3.95 -2.46
CA ASN A 56 14.15 -5.28 -1.93
C ASN A 56 15.49 -5.79 -2.48
N PHE A 57 15.95 -6.95 -2.03
CA PHE A 57 17.29 -7.46 -2.37
C PHE A 57 17.53 -7.70 -3.88
N THR A 58 16.47 -7.89 -4.69
CA THR A 58 16.59 -8.08 -6.14
C THR A 58 16.66 -6.76 -6.92
N GLY A 59 16.33 -5.63 -6.29
CA GLY A 59 16.35 -4.31 -6.91
C GLY A 59 15.23 -4.05 -7.93
N HIS A 60 14.21 -4.92 -8.01
CA HIS A 60 13.04 -4.75 -8.86
C HIS A 60 11.80 -5.35 -8.19
N ARG A 61 10.61 -4.92 -8.64
CA ARG A 61 9.34 -5.52 -8.22
C ARG A 61 9.28 -6.96 -8.73
N LEU A 62 8.94 -7.91 -7.86
CA LEU A 62 8.90 -9.32 -8.23
C LEU A 62 7.65 -9.69 -9.04
N ASP A 63 7.80 -10.70 -9.90
CA ASP A 63 6.70 -11.26 -10.68
C ASP A 63 5.48 -11.61 -9.80
N GLY A 64 4.28 -11.17 -10.21
CA GLY A 64 3.03 -11.48 -9.52
C GLY A 64 2.62 -10.54 -8.40
N TYR A 65 3.46 -9.58 -7.98
CA TYR A 65 3.07 -8.54 -7.01
C TYR A 65 2.38 -7.36 -7.70
N ASP A 66 1.27 -7.57 -8.41
CA ASP A 66 0.56 -6.51 -9.17
C ASP A 66 -0.02 -5.40 -8.26
N ALA A 67 -0.04 -5.62 -6.95
CA ALA A 67 -0.32 -4.64 -5.92
C ALA A 67 0.51 -4.85 -4.65
N ALA A 68 0.66 -3.78 -3.86
CA ALA A 68 1.26 -3.81 -2.53
C ALA A 68 0.24 -4.22 -1.46
N GLU A 69 -0.32 -5.42 -1.59
CA GLU A 69 -1.33 -5.96 -0.68
C GLU A 69 -0.88 -7.28 -0.03
N CYS A 70 -1.15 -7.42 1.27
CA CYS A 70 -0.96 -8.66 2.01
C CYS A 70 -2.19 -9.57 1.83
N LEU A 71 -2.01 -10.69 1.14
CA LEU A 71 -2.97 -11.78 1.07
C LEU A 71 -2.56 -12.94 1.99
N LEU A 72 -3.51 -13.49 2.73
CA LEU A 72 -3.28 -14.60 3.66
C LEU A 72 -4.46 -15.56 3.60
N SER A 73 -4.28 -16.80 4.05
CA SER A 73 -5.41 -17.65 4.35
C SER A 73 -6.29 -17.01 5.44
N VAL A 74 -7.60 -17.24 5.40
CA VAL A 74 -8.54 -16.67 6.39
C VAL A 74 -8.08 -16.92 7.83
N ASP A 75 -7.62 -18.13 8.14
CA ASP A 75 -7.22 -18.50 9.49
C ASP A 75 -5.92 -17.82 9.90
N THR A 76 -4.97 -17.67 8.97
CA THR A 76 -3.73 -16.92 9.20
C THR A 76 -4.02 -15.45 9.47
N ALA A 77 -4.89 -14.82 8.67
CA ALA A 77 -5.25 -13.42 8.85
C ALA A 77 -5.96 -13.18 10.19
N LYS A 78 -6.88 -14.08 10.59
CA LYS A 78 -7.55 -14.02 11.89
C LYS A 78 -6.58 -14.22 13.06
N ALA A 79 -5.63 -15.15 12.94
CA ALA A 79 -4.61 -15.34 13.96
C ALA A 79 -3.73 -14.10 14.11
N LEU A 80 -3.31 -13.51 12.99
CA LEU A 80 -2.52 -12.27 12.99
C LEU A 80 -3.29 -11.09 13.60
N ALA A 81 -4.59 -10.96 13.34
CA ALA A 81 -5.44 -9.96 13.98
C ALA A 81 -5.51 -10.13 15.52
N ARG A 82 -5.47 -11.37 16.03
CA ARG A 82 -5.39 -11.61 17.49
C ARG A 82 -4.03 -11.20 18.06
N VAL A 83 -2.93 -11.44 17.34
CA VAL A 83 -1.60 -10.92 17.71
C VAL A 83 -1.64 -9.39 17.80
N GLN A 84 -2.18 -8.70 16.78
CA GLN A 84 -2.35 -7.25 16.76
C GLN A 84 -3.18 -6.77 17.96
N ALA A 85 -4.31 -7.41 18.24
CA ALA A 85 -5.17 -7.09 19.38
C ALA A 85 -4.45 -7.25 20.73
N ALA A 86 -3.57 -8.25 20.88
CA ALA A 86 -2.81 -8.49 22.11
C ALA A 86 -1.66 -7.48 22.33
N LEU A 87 -1.09 -6.93 21.24
CA LEU A 87 0.02 -5.96 21.28
C LEU A 87 -0.45 -4.53 21.52
N ARG A 88 -1.64 -4.16 21.00
CA ARG A 88 -2.18 -2.80 21.08
C ARG A 88 -2.27 -2.21 22.48
N PRO A 89 -2.78 -2.91 23.53
CA PRO A 89 -2.83 -2.36 24.89
C PRO A 89 -1.44 -2.04 25.47
N GLN A 90 -0.39 -2.64 24.91
CA GLN A 90 1.00 -2.40 25.31
C GLN A 90 1.64 -1.25 24.53
N GLY A 91 0.90 -0.61 23.62
CA GLY A 91 1.37 0.47 22.74
C GLY A 91 2.02 0.00 21.44
N TYR A 92 2.02 -1.30 21.13
CA TYR A 92 2.67 -1.85 19.94
C TYR A 92 1.65 -2.20 18.85
N GLY A 93 2.12 -2.21 17.61
CA GLY A 93 1.38 -2.72 16.46
C GLY A 93 2.26 -3.59 15.58
N LEU A 94 1.65 -4.21 14.59
CA LEU A 94 2.31 -5.00 13.57
C LEU A 94 2.47 -4.21 12.26
N LYS A 95 3.57 -4.47 11.57
CA LYS A 95 3.79 -4.10 10.16
C LYS A 95 4.24 -5.34 9.38
N VAL A 96 3.57 -5.64 8.27
CA VAL A 96 3.91 -6.77 7.40
C VAL A 96 4.73 -6.31 6.18
N PHE A 97 5.74 -7.10 5.82
CA PHE A 97 6.61 -6.88 4.67
C PHE A 97 6.35 -7.87 3.53
N ASP A 98 5.93 -9.09 3.87
CA ASP A 98 5.47 -10.09 2.91
C ASP A 98 4.44 -11.04 3.54
N CYS A 99 3.55 -11.60 2.71
CA CYS A 99 2.48 -12.50 3.10
C CYS A 99 2.41 -13.67 2.09
N TYR A 100 1.29 -13.86 1.40
CA TYR A 100 1.27 -14.76 0.25
C TYR A 100 2.25 -14.29 -0.82
N ARG A 101 3.17 -15.17 -1.22
CA ARG A 101 4.14 -14.96 -2.29
C ARG A 101 3.83 -15.89 -3.45
N PRO A 102 3.42 -15.38 -4.63
CA PRO A 102 3.18 -16.22 -5.80
C PRO A 102 4.40 -17.08 -6.15
N SER A 103 4.20 -18.31 -6.60
CA SER A 103 5.34 -19.18 -6.92
C SER A 103 6.21 -18.62 -8.05
N ARG A 104 5.63 -17.81 -8.96
CA ARG A 104 6.39 -17.04 -9.95
C ARG A 104 7.37 -16.03 -9.33
N ALA A 105 7.05 -15.42 -8.19
CA ALA A 105 7.99 -14.54 -7.47
C ALA A 105 9.15 -15.35 -6.87
N VAL A 106 8.90 -16.57 -6.42
CA VAL A 106 9.96 -17.48 -5.95
C VAL A 106 10.89 -17.87 -7.11
N ALA A 107 10.31 -18.15 -8.29
CA ALA A 107 11.09 -18.40 -9.50
C ALA A 107 11.92 -17.17 -9.90
N ASP A 108 11.38 -15.97 -9.73
CA ASP A 108 12.07 -14.70 -9.98
C ASP A 108 13.28 -14.49 -9.06
N MET A 109 13.10 -14.66 -7.75
CA MET A 109 14.22 -14.69 -6.79
C MET A 109 15.28 -15.72 -7.17
N GLY A 110 14.86 -16.88 -7.69
CA GLY A 110 15.75 -17.91 -8.19
C GLY A 110 16.54 -17.47 -9.43
N ARG A 111 15.92 -16.83 -10.41
CA ARG A 111 16.61 -16.26 -11.57
C ARG A 111 17.64 -15.22 -11.13
N PHE A 112 17.23 -14.28 -10.27
CA PHE A 112 18.11 -13.25 -9.71
C PHE A 112 19.38 -13.84 -9.06
N ALA A 113 19.24 -14.93 -8.31
CA ALA A 113 20.38 -15.57 -7.64
C ALA A 113 21.32 -16.31 -8.61
N THR A 114 20.90 -16.56 -9.85
CA THR A 114 21.74 -17.17 -10.91
C THR A 114 22.27 -16.17 -11.95
N GLU A 115 21.56 -15.08 -12.20
CA GLU A 115 21.93 -14.09 -13.22
C GLU A 115 23.01 -13.12 -12.73
N PRO A 116 23.82 -12.52 -13.63
CA PRO A 116 24.79 -11.50 -13.25
C PRO A 116 24.17 -10.23 -12.65
N GLY A 117 24.89 -9.54 -11.77
CA GLY A 117 24.52 -8.22 -11.26
C GLY A 117 24.03 -8.22 -9.81
N ASP A 118 24.42 -7.20 -9.05
CA ASP A 118 24.24 -7.12 -7.60
C ASP A 118 23.62 -5.76 -7.20
N PRO A 119 22.41 -5.43 -7.71
CA PRO A 119 21.89 -4.08 -7.70
C PRO A 119 21.75 -3.51 -6.29
N ARG A 120 21.52 -4.37 -5.29
CA ARG A 120 21.26 -3.98 -3.89
C ARG A 120 22.18 -4.68 -2.86
N LYS A 121 23.34 -5.18 -3.30
CA LYS A 121 24.25 -5.96 -2.46
C LYS A 121 24.76 -5.20 -1.24
N ALA A 122 25.10 -3.93 -1.40
CA ALA A 122 25.66 -3.13 -0.30
C ALA A 122 24.68 -2.97 0.87
N GLU A 123 23.37 -3.00 0.60
CA GLU A 123 22.34 -2.96 1.62
C GLU A 123 22.00 -4.35 2.18
N PHE A 124 21.54 -5.29 1.36
CA PHE A 124 20.87 -6.50 1.88
C PHE A 124 21.79 -7.69 2.12
N TYR A 125 22.89 -7.84 1.36
CA TYR A 125 23.77 -9.01 1.42
C TYR A 125 25.25 -8.66 1.20
N PRO A 126 25.82 -7.65 1.90
CA PRO A 126 27.16 -7.14 1.60
C PRO A 126 28.29 -8.15 1.85
N ARG A 127 28.01 -9.20 2.63
CA ARG A 127 28.97 -10.26 3.02
C ARG A 127 28.64 -11.63 2.44
N VAL A 128 27.60 -11.74 1.62
CA VAL A 128 27.13 -13.01 1.06
C VAL A 128 27.14 -12.93 -0.45
N ASP A 129 27.61 -13.99 -1.10
CA ASP A 129 27.51 -14.13 -2.54
C ASP A 129 26.19 -14.79 -2.94
N LYS A 130 25.55 -14.28 -4.00
CA LYS A 130 24.22 -14.76 -4.45
C LYS A 130 24.16 -16.26 -4.71
N GLN A 131 25.29 -16.84 -5.15
CA GLN A 131 25.43 -18.29 -5.38
C GLN A 131 25.19 -19.12 -4.12
N ASP A 132 25.40 -18.53 -2.94
CA ASP A 132 25.22 -19.18 -1.65
C ASP A 132 23.81 -19.05 -1.05
N PHE A 133 22.90 -18.28 -1.68
CA PHE A 133 21.58 -18.01 -1.11
C PHE A 133 20.78 -19.28 -0.77
N TRP A 134 20.81 -20.29 -1.64
CA TRP A 134 20.16 -21.58 -1.36
C TRP A 134 20.87 -22.37 -0.27
N ARG A 135 22.21 -22.40 -0.29
CA ARG A 135 23.02 -23.15 0.68
C ARG A 135 22.83 -22.59 2.09
N LEU A 136 22.75 -21.27 2.20
CA LEU A 136 22.56 -20.56 3.46
C LEU A 136 21.08 -20.52 3.88
N GLY A 137 20.15 -20.74 2.94
CA GLY A 137 18.73 -20.86 3.19
C GLY A 137 17.98 -19.53 3.25
N TYR A 138 18.49 -18.50 2.56
CA TYR A 138 17.83 -17.20 2.35
C TYR A 138 16.89 -17.19 1.15
N VAL A 139 17.15 -18.07 0.16
CA VAL A 139 16.23 -18.32 -0.96
C VAL A 139 15.82 -19.79 -0.95
N ALA A 140 14.52 -20.03 -0.96
CA ALA A 140 13.94 -21.37 -1.00
C ALA A 140 13.53 -21.75 -2.43
N ARG A 141 13.65 -23.03 -2.79
CA ARG A 141 13.07 -23.56 -4.05
C ARG A 141 11.54 -23.68 -3.97
N VAL A 142 11.02 -23.87 -2.77
CA VAL A 142 9.59 -23.88 -2.45
C VAL A 142 9.41 -23.07 -1.18
N SER A 143 8.66 -21.97 -1.26
CA SER A 143 8.44 -21.07 -0.12
C SER A 143 7.15 -21.43 0.63
N GLY A 144 7.20 -21.32 1.97
CA GLY A 144 5.99 -21.38 2.80
C GLY A 144 4.99 -20.27 2.48
N HIS A 145 5.49 -19.10 2.06
CA HIS A 145 4.67 -17.97 1.64
C HIS A 145 3.72 -18.32 0.50
N SER A 146 4.13 -19.21 -0.41
CA SER A 146 3.28 -19.60 -1.54
C SER A 146 2.06 -20.45 -1.14
N LYS A 147 1.91 -20.76 0.14
CA LYS A 147 0.74 -21.44 0.72
C LYS A 147 -0.21 -20.47 1.44
N GLY A 148 0.18 -19.21 1.67
CA GLY A 148 -0.67 -18.23 2.36
C GLY A 148 -0.78 -18.41 3.89
N SER A 149 0.05 -19.27 4.49
CA SER A 149 0.15 -19.43 5.96
C SER A 149 1.39 -18.79 6.58
N THR A 150 2.22 -18.15 5.76
CA THR A 150 3.49 -17.56 6.18
C THR A 150 3.43 -16.05 6.02
N VAL A 151 4.05 -15.33 6.95
CA VAL A 151 4.10 -13.87 6.99
C VAL A 151 5.48 -13.43 7.46
N ASP A 152 5.99 -12.39 6.82
CA ASP A 152 7.18 -11.66 7.23
C ASP A 152 6.74 -10.32 7.82
N LEU A 153 7.10 -10.06 9.08
CA LEU A 153 6.58 -8.90 9.81
C LEU A 153 7.50 -8.40 10.92
N THR A 154 7.16 -7.23 11.44
CA THR A 154 7.86 -6.56 12.53
C THR A 154 6.90 -5.88 13.51
N LEU A 155 7.48 -5.30 14.56
CA LEU A 155 6.78 -4.44 15.52
C LEU A 155 6.99 -2.97 15.19
N ILE A 156 5.91 -2.21 15.27
CA ILE A 156 5.91 -0.75 15.39
C ILE A 156 5.52 -0.36 16.82
N GLY A 157 5.83 0.87 17.24
CA GLY A 157 5.42 1.36 18.55
C GLY A 157 6.38 2.38 19.16
N PRO A 158 6.41 2.52 20.49
CA PRO A 158 7.23 3.51 21.17
C PRO A 158 8.71 3.32 20.81
N LYS A 159 9.37 4.41 20.41
CA LYS A 159 10.78 4.49 19.97
C LYS A 159 11.07 3.96 18.56
N ALA A 160 10.05 3.62 17.78
CA ALA A 160 10.23 3.47 16.34
C ALA A 160 10.64 4.84 15.76
N LEU A 161 11.65 4.85 14.90
CA LEU A 161 11.97 6.04 14.11
C LEU A 161 10.88 6.24 13.06
N PRO A 162 10.56 7.49 12.67
CA PRO A 162 9.62 7.76 11.58
C PRO A 162 10.06 7.07 10.29
N THR A 163 9.11 6.61 9.48
CA THR A 163 9.41 6.00 8.19
C THR A 163 10.02 7.04 7.24
N ASP A 164 11.12 6.69 6.60
CA ASP A 164 11.71 7.45 5.50
C ASP A 164 11.02 7.11 4.17
N THR A 165 11.04 8.05 3.23
CA THR A 165 10.62 7.77 1.86
C THR A 165 11.79 7.19 1.10
N TRP A 166 11.62 5.98 0.58
CA TRP A 166 12.65 5.36 -0.24
C TRP A 166 12.56 5.84 -1.70
N THR A 167 13.72 6.06 -2.31
CA THR A 167 13.83 6.28 -3.76
C THR A 167 14.89 5.36 -4.38
N PRO A 168 14.79 5.06 -5.69
CA PRO A 168 15.80 4.26 -6.40
C PRO A 168 17.23 4.82 -6.32
N SER A 169 17.36 6.14 -6.15
CA SER A 169 18.65 6.85 -6.01
C SER A 169 19.18 6.92 -4.58
N ALA A 170 18.40 6.47 -3.58
CA ALA A 170 18.82 6.47 -2.19
C ALA A 170 20.11 5.65 -2.00
N ALA A 171 21.05 6.21 -1.22
CA ALA A 171 22.28 5.52 -0.88
C ALA A 171 21.99 4.20 -0.14
N GLN A 172 22.63 3.12 -0.58
CA GLN A 172 22.51 1.83 0.09
C GLN A 172 23.26 1.86 1.41
N VAL A 173 22.58 1.46 2.48
CA VAL A 173 23.16 1.32 3.81
C VAL A 173 23.10 -0.14 4.23
N ASP A 174 24.20 -0.69 4.72
CA ASP A 174 24.29 -2.06 5.21
C ASP A 174 23.15 -2.38 6.19
N CYS A 175 22.41 -3.46 5.93
CA CYS A 175 21.28 -3.90 6.74
C CYS A 175 21.64 -4.23 8.20
N THR A 176 22.93 -4.35 8.51
CA THR A 176 23.46 -4.55 9.88
C THR A 176 24.05 -3.29 10.51
N ALA A 177 24.06 -2.16 9.81
CA ALA A 177 24.49 -0.87 10.36
C ALA A 177 23.68 -0.51 11.62
N PRO A 178 24.18 0.35 12.52
CA PRO A 178 23.43 0.79 13.70
C PRO A 178 22.02 1.29 13.37
N TYR A 179 21.04 1.03 14.25
CA TYR A 179 19.62 1.29 14.00
C TYR A 179 19.33 2.68 13.42
N GLY A 180 19.89 3.74 14.01
CA GLY A 180 19.66 5.12 13.53
C GLY A 180 20.30 5.47 12.19
N GLN A 181 21.15 4.61 11.64
CA GLN A 181 21.84 4.84 10.35
C GLN A 181 21.20 4.07 9.19
N ARG A 182 20.51 2.96 9.48
CA ARG A 182 19.78 2.18 8.45
C ARG A 182 18.63 3.01 7.89
N TRP A 183 18.11 2.60 6.73
CA TRP A 183 16.84 3.15 6.24
C TRP A 183 15.73 2.92 7.28
N HIS A 184 14.98 3.97 7.62
CA HIS A 184 13.94 3.88 8.63
C HIS A 184 12.63 3.39 7.99
N ASP A 185 12.25 2.16 8.29
CA ASP A 185 11.01 1.53 7.80
C ASP A 185 9.83 1.69 8.75
N GLY A 186 9.96 2.57 9.75
CA GLY A 186 8.97 2.73 10.82
C GLY A 186 8.95 1.58 11.84
N ALA A 187 9.80 0.56 11.72
CA ALA A 187 9.88 -0.53 12.66
C ALA A 187 10.74 -0.17 13.88
N LEU A 188 10.55 -0.91 14.98
CA LEU A 188 11.48 -0.90 16.11
C LEU A 188 12.86 -1.45 15.72
N ASP A 189 13.89 -1.14 16.52
CA ASP A 189 15.21 -1.78 16.35
C ASP A 189 15.08 -3.29 16.53
N MET A 190 15.26 -4.04 15.44
CA MET A 190 15.32 -5.50 15.40
C MET A 190 16.75 -6.00 15.19
N GLY A 191 17.76 -5.15 15.31
CA GLY A 191 19.17 -5.49 15.19
C GLY A 191 19.69 -5.54 13.74
N THR A 192 18.80 -5.82 12.79
CA THR A 192 19.05 -5.70 11.35
C THR A 192 17.83 -5.11 10.64
N GLY A 193 17.97 -4.70 9.38
CA GLY A 193 16.83 -4.49 8.48
C GLY A 193 16.13 -5.81 8.11
N TYR A 194 14.93 -5.68 7.52
CA TYR A 194 14.23 -6.78 6.82
C TYR A 194 15.03 -7.27 5.60
N ASP A 195 14.91 -8.56 5.25
CA ASP A 195 15.68 -9.23 4.19
C ASP A 195 17.21 -9.08 4.32
N CYS A 196 17.71 -8.92 5.55
CA CYS A 196 19.14 -8.86 5.80
C CYS A 196 19.75 -10.26 5.77
N PHE A 197 20.51 -10.58 4.71
CA PHE A 197 21.12 -11.90 4.53
C PHE A 197 22.45 -11.93 5.28
N ASP A 198 22.34 -12.05 6.60
CA ASP A 198 23.45 -12.06 7.56
C ASP A 198 23.07 -12.91 8.78
N GLU A 199 24.04 -13.57 9.42
CA GLU A 199 23.77 -14.35 10.63
C GLU A 199 23.19 -13.49 11.76
N ARG A 200 23.40 -12.17 11.75
CA ARG A 200 22.75 -11.23 12.68
C ARG A 200 21.23 -11.20 12.54
N ALA A 201 20.68 -11.60 11.40
CA ALA A 201 19.24 -11.75 11.22
C ALA A 201 18.67 -12.98 11.95
N HIS A 202 19.49 -13.96 12.31
CA HIS A 202 19.05 -15.14 13.05
C HIS A 202 18.40 -14.74 14.38
N THR A 203 17.21 -15.28 14.68
CA THR A 203 16.34 -14.86 15.78
C THR A 203 17.06 -14.76 17.12
N ALA A 204 17.88 -15.77 17.45
CA ALA A 204 18.59 -15.88 18.72
C ALA A 204 20.04 -15.33 18.70
N ASN A 205 20.42 -14.53 17.68
CA ASN A 205 21.80 -14.05 17.57
C ASN A 205 22.21 -13.21 18.81
N PRO A 206 23.32 -13.53 19.51
CA PRO A 206 23.70 -12.83 20.73
C PRO A 206 24.43 -11.49 20.48
N THR A 207 24.88 -11.23 19.25
CA THR A 207 25.74 -10.09 18.90
C THR A 207 24.97 -8.79 18.60
N ILE A 208 23.66 -8.86 18.43
CA ILE A 208 22.79 -7.68 18.26
C ILE A 208 22.57 -6.94 19.59
N SER A 209 22.01 -5.73 19.52
CA SER A 209 21.77 -4.90 20.71
C SER A 209 20.81 -5.58 21.71
N PRO A 210 20.94 -5.32 23.02
CA PRO A 210 19.98 -5.81 24.02
C PRO A 210 18.53 -5.40 23.71
N ASN A 211 18.32 -4.17 23.21
CA ASN A 211 17.00 -3.68 22.81
C ASN A 211 16.43 -4.50 21.66
N ALA A 212 17.25 -4.79 20.63
CA ALA A 212 16.85 -5.63 19.52
C ALA A 212 16.45 -7.05 19.96
N ARG A 213 17.21 -7.66 20.87
CA ARG A 213 16.83 -8.97 21.43
C ARG A 213 15.49 -8.94 22.15
N VAL A 214 15.23 -7.90 22.96
CA VAL A 214 13.95 -7.73 23.65
C VAL A 214 12.80 -7.56 22.66
N ASN A 215 12.99 -6.78 21.59
CA ASN A 215 11.97 -6.59 20.56
C ASN A 215 11.68 -7.87 19.78
N ARG A 216 12.72 -8.62 19.36
CA ARG A 216 12.55 -9.93 18.73
C ARG A 216 11.82 -10.91 19.64
N GLN A 217 12.22 -11.00 20.91
CA GLN A 217 11.56 -11.87 21.89
C GLN A 217 10.09 -11.49 22.07
N ARG A 218 9.76 -10.20 22.11
CA ARG A 218 8.38 -9.72 22.19
C ARG A 218 7.56 -10.15 20.98
N LEU A 219 8.10 -9.97 19.76
CA LEU A 219 7.45 -10.40 18.53
C LEU A 219 7.24 -11.92 18.54
N SER A 220 8.31 -12.71 18.72
CA SER A 220 8.23 -14.17 18.74
C SER A 220 7.23 -14.68 19.78
N SER A 221 7.28 -14.15 21.00
CA SER A 221 6.35 -14.56 22.06
C SER A 221 4.89 -14.22 21.74
N ALA A 222 4.64 -13.11 21.04
CA ALA A 222 3.28 -12.74 20.64
C ALA A 222 2.77 -13.61 19.49
N MET A 223 3.62 -13.90 18.51
CA MET A 223 3.32 -14.77 17.38
C MET A 223 3.09 -16.22 17.83
N GLU A 224 3.97 -16.77 18.68
CA GLU A 224 3.88 -18.16 19.18
C GLU A 224 2.60 -18.42 19.99
N LYS A 225 2.13 -17.43 20.77
CA LYS A 225 0.86 -17.52 21.50
C LYS A 225 -0.35 -17.74 20.60
N GLU A 226 -0.28 -17.29 19.35
CA GLU A 226 -1.34 -17.44 18.35
C GLU A 226 -1.08 -18.58 17.35
N GLY A 227 -0.12 -19.47 17.67
CA GLY A 227 0.13 -20.70 16.91
C GLY A 227 1.14 -20.56 15.76
N PHE A 228 1.81 -19.42 15.64
CA PHE A 228 2.87 -19.24 14.65
C PHE A 228 4.19 -19.84 15.13
N ALA A 229 4.95 -20.43 14.21
CA ALA A 229 6.32 -20.86 14.43
C ALA A 229 7.29 -19.96 13.66
N GLY A 230 8.30 -19.41 14.34
CA GLY A 230 9.33 -18.59 13.73
C GLY A 230 10.41 -19.41 13.01
N TYR A 231 10.99 -18.89 11.93
CA TYR A 231 12.16 -19.48 11.30
C TYR A 231 13.45 -18.97 11.95
N SER A 232 14.27 -19.87 12.47
CA SER A 232 15.43 -19.51 13.30
C SER A 232 16.46 -18.57 12.64
N LYS A 233 16.52 -18.53 11.30
CA LYS A 233 17.47 -17.70 10.55
C LYS A 233 16.92 -16.31 10.19
N GLU A 234 15.64 -16.07 10.38
CA GLU A 234 14.97 -14.84 9.95
C GLU A 234 14.03 -14.38 11.06
N TRP A 235 14.42 -13.35 11.82
CA TRP A 235 13.65 -12.87 12.97
C TRP A 235 12.23 -12.40 12.63
N TRP A 236 11.98 -12.06 11.37
CA TRP A 236 10.71 -11.54 10.85
C TRP A 236 9.78 -12.65 10.35
N HIS A 237 10.25 -13.88 10.15
CA HIS A 237 9.53 -14.91 9.39
C HIS A 237 8.76 -15.87 10.28
N PHE A 238 7.45 -15.97 10.06
CA PHE A 238 6.55 -16.79 10.87
C PHE A 238 5.54 -17.57 10.02
N THR A 239 5.36 -18.85 10.33
CA THR A 239 4.37 -19.72 9.67
C THR A 239 3.32 -20.19 10.67
N LEU A 240 2.04 -19.96 10.38
CA LEU A 240 0.95 -20.59 11.11
C LEU A 240 0.90 -22.08 10.75
N SER A 241 0.98 -22.93 11.76
CA SER A 241 0.90 -24.39 11.63
C SER A 241 -0.37 -24.90 12.31
N GLY A 242 -1.04 -25.90 11.73
CA GLY A 242 -2.25 -26.48 12.32
C GLY A 242 -3.08 -27.30 11.33
N GLU A 243 -4.12 -27.96 11.84
CA GLU A 243 -5.13 -28.59 10.98
C GLU A 243 -5.85 -27.51 10.16
N GLY A 244 -5.89 -27.69 8.83
CA GLY A 244 -6.51 -26.72 7.91
C GLY A 244 -5.56 -25.68 7.30
N ALA A 245 -4.31 -25.57 7.77
CA ALA A 245 -3.32 -24.71 7.12
C ALA A 245 -3.14 -25.15 5.64
N PRO A 246 -3.19 -24.21 4.67
CA PRO A 246 -3.06 -24.58 3.27
C PRO A 246 -1.71 -25.27 3.02
N LYS A 247 -1.75 -26.36 2.26
CA LYS A 247 -0.55 -27.18 1.99
C LYS A 247 -0.02 -26.97 0.58
N ASP A 248 -0.90 -26.58 -0.33
CA ASP A 248 -0.62 -26.45 -1.75
C ASP A 248 0.07 -25.13 -2.05
N VAL A 249 1.06 -25.21 -2.95
CA VAL A 249 1.72 -24.03 -3.51
C VAL A 249 0.78 -23.40 -4.53
N MET A 250 0.50 -22.12 -4.38
CA MET A 250 -0.40 -21.36 -5.23
C MET A 250 0.38 -20.39 -6.13
N ASP A 251 -0.16 -20.12 -7.32
CA ASP A 251 0.39 -19.14 -8.26
C ASP A 251 -0.72 -18.29 -8.90
N PHE A 252 -1.14 -17.26 -8.18
CA PHE A 252 -2.03 -16.22 -8.67
C PHE A 252 -1.42 -14.85 -8.34
N PRO A 253 -1.63 -13.81 -9.17
CA PRO A 253 -1.11 -12.49 -8.88
C PRO A 253 -1.84 -11.87 -7.68
N ILE A 254 -1.10 -11.07 -6.92
CA ILE A 254 -1.67 -10.17 -5.92
C ILE A 254 -2.16 -8.94 -6.66
N THR A 255 -3.47 -8.73 -6.71
CA THR A 255 -4.09 -7.56 -7.34
C THR A 255 -4.60 -6.57 -6.28
N PRO A 256 -4.95 -5.32 -6.65
CA PRO A 256 -5.58 -4.40 -5.72
C PRO A 256 -6.96 -4.93 -5.26
N MET A 257 -7.37 -4.55 -4.05
CA MET A 257 -8.74 -4.81 -3.58
C MET A 257 -9.78 -4.22 -4.54
N SER A 258 -10.94 -4.87 -4.67
CA SER A 258 -12.07 -4.25 -5.37
C SER A 258 -12.57 -3.03 -4.60
N PRO A 259 -13.14 -2.00 -5.26
CA PRO A 259 -13.78 -0.89 -4.57
C PRO A 259 -14.82 -1.34 -3.52
N SER A 260 -15.57 -2.40 -3.81
CA SER A 260 -16.57 -2.95 -2.88
C SER A 260 -15.94 -3.53 -1.61
N ASP A 261 -14.77 -4.17 -1.72
CA ASP A 261 -14.06 -4.73 -0.57
C ASP A 261 -13.46 -3.61 0.27
N VAL A 262 -12.90 -2.58 -0.38
CA VAL A 262 -12.36 -1.39 0.28
C VAL A 262 -13.46 -0.72 1.12
N ILE A 263 -14.62 -0.42 0.52
CA ILE A 263 -15.76 0.18 1.22
C ILE A 263 -16.26 -0.75 2.34
N GLY A 264 -16.21 -2.07 2.11
CA GLY A 264 -16.54 -3.09 3.10
C GLY A 264 -15.72 -3.00 4.39
N THR A 265 -14.48 -2.51 4.32
CA THR A 265 -13.60 -2.37 5.50
C THR A 265 -13.87 -1.13 6.35
N SER A 266 -14.66 -0.18 5.84
CA SER A 266 -14.84 1.13 6.49
C SER A 266 -16.12 1.21 7.32
N GLY A 267 -16.00 1.73 8.54
CA GLY A 267 -17.11 2.10 9.43
C GLY A 267 -17.62 3.53 9.24
N GLN A 268 -16.85 4.40 8.56
CA GLN A 268 -17.21 5.80 8.34
C GLN A 268 -16.93 6.24 6.90
N LEU A 269 -17.94 6.80 6.22
CA LEU A 269 -17.76 7.38 4.88
C LEU A 269 -18.09 8.87 4.87
N ILE A 270 -17.30 9.63 4.12
CA ILE A 270 -17.70 10.95 3.61
C ILE A 270 -17.92 10.80 2.12
N VAL A 271 -19.15 10.99 1.66
CA VAL A 271 -19.46 11.01 0.23
C VAL A 271 -19.52 12.45 -0.22
N VAL A 272 -18.71 12.80 -1.23
CA VAL A 272 -18.70 14.12 -1.87
C VAL A 272 -19.14 13.98 -3.33
N ASN A 273 -20.22 14.65 -3.70
CA ASN A 273 -20.70 14.67 -5.08
C ASN A 273 -20.73 16.08 -5.65
N SER A 274 -20.18 16.23 -6.86
CA SER A 274 -20.44 17.37 -7.74
C SER A 274 -21.49 16.99 -8.78
N ARG A 275 -22.09 17.99 -9.43
CA ARG A 275 -23.06 17.75 -10.50
C ARG A 275 -22.44 17.05 -11.72
N ASN A 276 -21.22 17.44 -12.09
CA ASN A 276 -20.47 16.89 -13.22
C ASN A 276 -18.95 17.09 -13.00
N TRP A 277 -18.15 16.69 -13.99
CA TRP A 277 -16.69 16.73 -13.96
C TRP A 277 -16.05 18.11 -13.86
N ASP A 278 -16.76 19.17 -14.24
CA ASP A 278 -16.23 20.53 -14.34
C ASP A 278 -16.91 21.50 -13.34
N ASP A 279 -17.91 21.02 -12.60
CA ASP A 279 -18.58 21.79 -11.56
C ASP A 279 -17.67 21.98 -10.35
N ILE A 280 -17.60 23.22 -9.87
CA ILE A 280 -16.81 23.59 -8.70
C ILE A 280 -17.60 23.44 -7.40
N GLN A 281 -18.93 23.31 -7.47
CA GLN A 281 -19.80 23.11 -6.31
C GLN A 281 -20.08 21.62 -6.11
N GLY A 282 -20.17 21.24 -4.84
CA GLY A 282 -20.57 19.90 -4.45
C GLY A 282 -21.27 19.87 -3.11
N THR A 283 -21.68 18.67 -2.72
CA THR A 283 -22.28 18.40 -1.42
C THR A 283 -21.55 17.23 -0.77
N ALA A 284 -21.26 17.37 0.52
CA ALA A 284 -20.70 16.31 1.34
C ALA A 284 -21.77 15.74 2.28
N GLN A 285 -21.81 14.41 2.43
CA GLN A 285 -22.65 13.71 3.39
C GLN A 285 -21.83 12.68 4.17
N ARG A 286 -22.00 12.68 5.48
CA ARG A 286 -21.39 11.71 6.40
C ARG A 286 -22.27 10.49 6.56
N TYR A 287 -21.63 9.33 6.68
CA TYR A 287 -22.26 8.06 6.94
C TYR A 287 -21.50 7.25 7.98
N GLU A 288 -22.24 6.54 8.82
CA GLU A 288 -21.71 5.50 9.71
C GLU A 288 -22.24 4.14 9.29
N ARG A 289 -21.40 3.10 9.40
CA ARG A 289 -21.81 1.73 9.11
C ARG A 289 -22.85 1.27 10.13
N ASP A 290 -23.92 0.68 9.62
CA ASP A 290 -24.99 0.06 10.38
C ASP A 290 -25.22 -1.35 9.82
N GLY A 291 -24.60 -2.35 10.47
CA GLY A 291 -24.50 -3.71 9.97
C GLY A 291 -23.81 -3.76 8.59
N LYS A 292 -24.55 -4.19 7.56
CA LYS A 292 -24.05 -4.29 6.18
C LYS A 292 -24.23 -3.01 5.37
N THR A 293 -25.01 -2.06 5.88
CA THR A 293 -25.38 -0.81 5.20
C THR A 293 -24.73 0.40 5.87
N PHE A 294 -25.00 1.58 5.35
CA PHE A 294 -24.57 2.86 5.90
C PHE A 294 -25.77 3.72 6.22
N ARG A 295 -25.77 4.39 7.38
CA ARG A 295 -26.79 5.36 7.78
C ARG A 295 -26.23 6.78 7.73
N LYS A 296 -27.05 7.74 7.31
CA LYS A 296 -26.67 9.17 7.28
C LYS A 296 -26.43 9.70 8.70
N VAL A 297 -25.43 10.56 8.85
CA VAL A 297 -25.10 11.24 10.11
C VAL A 297 -25.12 12.75 9.93
N GLY A 298 -26.13 13.38 10.52
CA GLY A 298 -26.41 14.81 10.37
C GLY A 298 -26.77 15.19 8.93
N ASP A 299 -26.94 16.49 8.73
CA ASP A 299 -27.30 17.05 7.43
C ASP A 299 -26.12 17.04 6.47
N ALA A 300 -26.44 16.97 5.17
CA ALA A 300 -25.48 17.22 4.12
C ALA A 300 -25.06 18.69 4.12
N PHE A 301 -23.81 18.96 3.76
CA PHE A 301 -23.27 20.33 3.78
C PHE A 301 -22.55 20.67 2.47
N PRO A 302 -22.57 21.95 2.06
CA PRO A 302 -21.93 22.41 0.83
C PRO A 302 -20.41 22.29 0.88
N VAL A 303 -19.81 21.97 -0.26
CA VAL A 303 -18.36 22.01 -0.48
C VAL A 303 -18.04 22.69 -1.81
N VAL A 304 -16.81 23.18 -1.96
CA VAL A 304 -16.22 23.57 -3.24
C VAL A 304 -15.02 22.69 -3.55
N VAL A 305 -14.81 22.39 -4.83
CA VAL A 305 -13.72 21.53 -5.30
C VAL A 305 -12.71 22.32 -6.13
N GLY A 306 -11.83 21.64 -6.86
CA GLY A 306 -10.86 22.27 -7.74
C GLY A 306 -11.52 23.24 -8.73
N LYS A 307 -10.80 24.30 -9.09
CA LYS A 307 -11.25 25.34 -10.06
C LYS A 307 -11.65 24.81 -11.43
N ASN A 308 -11.20 23.61 -11.78
CA ASN A 308 -11.58 22.90 -13.00
C ASN A 308 -12.45 21.67 -12.70
N GLY A 309 -13.07 21.57 -11.52
CA GLY A 309 -13.92 20.46 -11.09
C GLY A 309 -13.12 19.26 -10.56
N MET A 310 -13.46 18.05 -11.01
CA MET A 310 -12.87 16.78 -10.57
C MET A 310 -12.21 16.02 -11.71
N GLY A 311 -11.33 15.07 -11.35
CA GLY A 311 -10.78 14.06 -12.25
C GLY A 311 -10.32 12.84 -11.48
N TRP A 312 -10.37 11.66 -12.12
CA TRP A 312 -9.99 10.39 -11.49
C TRP A 312 -8.59 10.45 -10.89
N GLY A 313 -8.51 10.29 -9.57
CA GLY A 313 -7.29 10.30 -8.80
C GLY A 313 -6.73 8.90 -8.57
N LYS A 314 -5.52 8.85 -8.00
CA LYS A 314 -4.86 7.61 -7.57
C LYS A 314 -5.29 7.35 -6.12
N GLY A 315 -6.35 6.57 -5.95
CA GLY A 315 -6.92 6.22 -4.66
C GLY A 315 -6.90 4.71 -4.39
N LEU A 316 -7.72 4.28 -3.44
CA LEU A 316 -7.97 2.88 -3.12
C LEU A 316 -8.97 2.25 -4.10
N GLY A 317 -8.80 0.95 -4.33
CA GLY A 317 -9.63 0.19 -5.25
C GLY A 317 -9.24 0.45 -6.70
N SER A 318 -9.00 -0.59 -7.49
CA SER A 318 -8.81 -0.38 -8.92
C SER A 318 -10.15 0.06 -9.54
N VAL A 319 -10.16 1.23 -10.15
CA VAL A 319 -11.28 1.65 -11.01
C VAL A 319 -10.79 1.52 -12.43
N GLU A 320 -10.93 0.32 -13.00
CA GLU A 320 -10.49 0.07 -14.38
C GLU A 320 -11.32 0.87 -15.38
N ALA A 321 -10.62 1.46 -16.36
CA ALA A 321 -11.17 2.01 -17.60
C ALA A 321 -12.44 2.86 -17.43
N VAL A 322 -12.31 3.97 -16.70
CA VAL A 322 -13.43 4.88 -16.47
C VAL A 322 -13.39 6.07 -17.42
N GLU A 323 -14.49 6.29 -18.11
CA GLU A 323 -14.70 7.52 -18.87
C GLU A 323 -14.67 8.73 -17.93
N GLY A 324 -13.90 9.76 -18.31
CA GLY A 324 -13.75 10.99 -17.54
C GLY A 324 -12.32 11.55 -17.56
N PRO A 325 -12.12 12.78 -17.06
CA PRO A 325 -10.80 13.37 -16.90
C PRO A 325 -10.01 12.60 -15.83
N VAL A 326 -8.69 12.48 -16.05
CA VAL A 326 -7.75 11.89 -15.10
C VAL A 326 -6.96 13.01 -14.43
N LYS A 327 -6.82 12.95 -13.11
CA LYS A 327 -6.11 13.94 -12.33
C LYS A 327 -4.60 13.93 -12.64
N ARG A 328 -4.01 15.11 -12.75
CA ARG A 328 -2.57 15.36 -12.96
C ARG A 328 -2.11 16.55 -12.12
N GLU A 329 -0.80 16.68 -11.93
CA GLU A 329 -0.22 17.84 -11.26
C GLU A 329 -0.57 19.14 -11.99
N GLY A 330 -0.97 20.16 -11.23
CA GLY A 330 -1.33 21.49 -11.78
C GLY A 330 -2.62 21.57 -12.61
N ASP A 331 -3.42 20.49 -12.71
CA ASP A 331 -4.59 20.43 -13.59
C ASP A 331 -5.82 21.22 -13.10
N GLY A 332 -5.79 21.73 -11.86
CA GLY A 332 -6.91 22.47 -11.29
C GLY A 332 -8.05 21.60 -10.75
N LYS A 333 -7.92 20.27 -10.73
CA LYS A 333 -9.01 19.32 -10.44
C LYS A 333 -8.84 18.65 -9.07
N ALA A 334 -9.94 18.43 -8.37
CA ALA A 334 -9.96 17.57 -7.18
C ALA A 334 -10.00 16.08 -7.56
N PRO A 335 -9.36 15.20 -6.78
CA PRO A 335 -9.34 13.78 -7.12
C PRO A 335 -10.72 13.15 -6.93
N ALA A 336 -11.18 12.40 -7.93
CA ALA A 336 -12.33 11.52 -7.83
C ALA A 336 -11.86 10.07 -7.59
N GLY A 337 -12.57 9.33 -6.73
CA GLY A 337 -12.19 7.98 -6.30
C GLY A 337 -12.53 7.71 -4.84
N ILE A 338 -11.90 6.67 -4.27
CA ILE A 338 -11.98 6.31 -2.86
C ILE A 338 -10.62 6.63 -2.23
N PHE A 339 -10.58 7.37 -1.12
CA PHE A 339 -9.33 7.81 -0.50
C PHE A 339 -9.38 7.60 1.01
N LYS A 340 -8.24 7.29 1.63
CA LYS A 340 -8.10 7.39 3.08
C LYS A 340 -7.99 8.85 3.49
N LEU A 341 -8.47 9.11 4.70
CA LEU A 341 -8.27 10.37 5.40
C LEU A 341 -7.11 10.20 6.37
N GLY A 342 -5.99 10.83 6.05
CA GLY A 342 -4.75 10.74 6.81
C GLY A 342 -4.68 11.75 7.95
N THR A 343 -3.49 12.30 8.16
CA THR A 343 -3.20 13.24 9.25
C THR A 343 -4.06 14.50 9.17
N ALA A 344 -4.74 14.82 10.27
CA ALA A 344 -5.34 16.12 10.49
C ALA A 344 -4.24 17.14 10.77
N PHE A 345 -4.44 18.39 10.34
CA PHE A 345 -3.49 19.46 10.59
C PHE A 345 -4.19 20.78 10.86
N GLY A 346 -3.45 21.73 11.43
CA GLY A 346 -3.97 23.07 11.69
C GLY A 346 -2.98 23.98 12.38
N TYR A 347 -3.40 25.21 12.64
CA TYR A 347 -2.52 26.25 13.20
C TYR A 347 -2.38 26.16 14.71
N ASP A 348 -3.38 25.57 15.37
CA ASP A 348 -3.43 25.35 16.80
C ASP A 348 -2.46 24.23 17.20
N THR A 349 -1.96 24.27 18.44
CA THR A 349 -1.04 23.26 18.97
C THR A 349 -1.70 21.90 19.18
N SER A 350 -3.04 21.86 19.23
CA SER A 350 -3.85 20.65 19.34
C SER A 350 -5.24 20.91 18.75
N ALA A 351 -5.94 19.85 18.34
CA ALA A 351 -7.34 19.92 17.89
C ALA A 351 -8.21 18.86 18.60
N ASP A 352 -9.52 19.12 18.70
CA ASP A 352 -10.52 18.13 19.12
C ASP A 352 -10.73 17.11 17.99
N THR A 353 -9.82 16.13 17.88
CA THR A 353 -9.87 15.06 16.89
C THR A 353 -9.30 13.76 17.44
N ARG A 354 -9.75 12.64 16.87
CA ARG A 354 -9.16 11.31 17.11
C ARG A 354 -8.12 10.92 16.06
N LEU A 355 -8.03 11.66 14.96
CA LEU A 355 -6.98 11.47 13.97
C LEU A 355 -5.63 11.91 14.53
N THR A 356 -4.53 11.39 13.96
CA THR A 356 -3.21 11.99 14.17
C THR A 356 -3.27 13.47 13.79
N TYR A 357 -2.74 14.33 14.66
CA TYR A 357 -2.78 15.78 14.46
C TYR A 357 -1.38 16.37 14.32
N LEU A 358 -1.14 17.11 13.23
CA LEU A 358 0.07 17.87 12.97
C LEU A 358 -0.20 19.37 13.18
N ALA A 359 0.35 19.93 14.26
CA ALA A 359 0.40 21.38 14.42
C ALA A 359 1.38 21.96 13.40
N LEU A 360 0.86 22.72 12.43
CA LEU A 360 1.66 23.31 11.36
C LEU A 360 2.66 24.31 11.94
N THR A 361 3.89 24.33 11.45
CA THR A 361 4.90 25.32 11.83
C THR A 361 5.16 26.28 10.67
N PRO A 362 5.88 27.41 10.86
CA PRO A 362 6.29 28.27 9.76
C PRO A 362 7.15 27.56 8.69
N THR A 363 7.75 26.41 9.03
CA THR A 363 8.62 25.62 8.16
C THR A 363 7.93 24.36 7.63
N THR A 364 6.67 24.11 8.00
CA THR A 364 5.91 22.99 7.44
C THR A 364 5.53 23.27 5.99
N GLU A 365 5.91 22.35 5.11
CA GLU A 365 5.73 22.41 3.67
C GLU A 365 5.01 21.15 3.20
N CYS A 366 4.09 21.27 2.23
CA CYS A 366 3.71 20.12 1.41
C CYS A 366 4.45 20.21 0.08
N VAL A 367 5.23 19.18 -0.27
CA VAL A 367 6.08 19.21 -1.47
C VAL A 367 5.27 18.86 -2.71
N ASP A 368 5.13 19.79 -3.64
CA ASP A 368 4.40 19.64 -4.91
C ASP A 368 5.34 19.45 -6.13
N ASP A 369 6.67 19.49 -5.91
CA ASP A 369 7.66 19.23 -6.94
C ASP A 369 7.71 17.74 -7.28
N SER A 370 7.20 17.38 -8.47
CA SER A 370 7.16 16.00 -8.97
C SER A 370 8.54 15.33 -9.12
N GLN A 371 9.63 16.09 -9.11
CA GLN A 371 11.00 15.57 -9.21
C GLN A 371 11.63 15.29 -7.84
N SER A 372 11.01 15.75 -6.74
CA SER A 372 11.51 15.54 -5.39
C SER A 372 11.29 14.10 -4.94
N SER A 373 12.22 13.59 -4.13
CA SER A 373 12.05 12.34 -3.38
C SER A 373 10.92 12.40 -2.34
N ARG A 374 10.46 13.61 -2.00
CA ARG A 374 9.42 13.90 -1.01
C ARG A 374 8.12 14.37 -1.64
N TYR A 375 7.95 14.18 -2.95
CA TYR A 375 6.74 14.59 -3.68
C TYR A 375 5.46 14.04 -3.01
N ASN A 376 4.47 14.92 -2.80
CA ASN A 376 3.20 14.63 -2.12
C ASN A 376 3.34 14.26 -0.62
N GLU A 377 4.31 14.86 0.09
CA GLU A 377 4.49 14.67 1.53
C GLU A 377 4.44 15.99 2.30
N LEU A 378 3.91 15.92 3.53
CA LEU A 378 4.05 16.97 4.54
C LEU A 378 5.38 16.81 5.27
N VAL A 379 6.25 17.81 5.17
CA VAL A 379 7.59 17.82 5.75
C VAL A 379 7.84 19.06 6.59
N ASP A 380 8.75 18.96 7.57
CA ASP A 380 9.35 20.15 8.18
C ASP A 380 10.61 20.53 7.38
N GLY A 381 10.48 21.55 6.54
CA GLY A 381 11.54 22.00 5.64
C GLY A 381 12.76 22.59 6.35
N ALA A 382 12.72 22.80 7.68
CA ALA A 382 13.91 23.15 8.46
C ALA A 382 14.64 21.94 9.04
N ALA A 383 13.97 20.78 9.14
CA ALA A 383 14.53 19.56 9.70
C ALA A 383 15.21 18.68 8.65
N ILE A 384 14.97 18.92 7.35
CA ILE A 384 15.45 18.06 6.26
C ILE A 384 16.19 18.86 5.17
N THR A 385 17.12 18.18 4.49
CA THR A 385 17.78 18.72 3.30
C THR A 385 16.77 18.80 2.16
N LYS A 386 16.63 19.99 1.56
CA LYS A 386 15.70 20.22 0.47
C LYS A 386 16.22 19.69 -0.85
N ASP A 387 15.34 18.99 -1.58
CA ASP A 387 15.56 18.54 -2.96
C ASP A 387 14.42 18.99 -3.90
N TRP A 388 13.54 19.89 -3.45
CA TRP A 388 12.40 20.42 -4.22
C TRP A 388 12.55 21.91 -4.53
N ASN A 389 11.99 22.33 -5.67
CA ASN A 389 11.93 23.73 -6.10
C ASN A 389 10.58 24.39 -5.83
N SER A 390 9.53 23.60 -5.62
CA SER A 390 8.17 24.06 -5.34
C SER A 390 7.57 23.30 -4.16
N SER A 391 6.74 24.00 -3.39
CA SER A 391 5.98 23.44 -2.26
C SER A 391 4.89 24.41 -1.81
N GLU A 392 3.84 23.87 -1.21
CA GLU A 392 2.83 24.65 -0.49
C GLU A 392 3.33 25.00 0.92
N ARG A 393 3.39 26.30 1.23
CA ARG A 393 3.73 26.79 2.56
C ARG A 393 2.51 26.68 3.47
N MET A 394 2.42 25.57 4.19
CA MET A 394 1.17 25.17 4.85
C MET A 394 0.62 26.22 5.83
N ARG A 395 1.47 26.97 6.53
CA ARG A 395 1.05 28.01 7.50
C ARG A 395 0.78 29.39 6.87
N ASN A 396 1.00 29.54 5.56
CA ASN A 396 0.75 30.80 4.84
C ASN A 396 -0.62 30.82 4.15
N GLU A 397 -1.30 29.67 4.05
CA GLU A 397 -2.59 29.54 3.39
C GLU A 397 -3.75 29.63 4.39
N GLU A 398 -4.55 30.69 4.32
CA GLU A 398 -5.62 30.93 5.31
C GLU A 398 -6.61 29.76 5.46
N GLY A 399 -6.84 29.01 4.37
CA GLY A 399 -7.72 27.83 4.39
C GLY A 399 -7.18 26.68 5.26
N TYR A 400 -5.87 26.64 5.51
CA TYR A 400 -5.18 25.53 6.20
C TYR A 400 -5.14 25.70 7.72
N ARG A 401 -5.92 26.64 8.27
CA ARG A 401 -6.17 26.75 9.71
C ARG A 401 -6.68 25.44 10.31
N LYS A 402 -7.45 24.68 9.53
CA LYS A 402 -7.89 23.31 9.82
C LYS A 402 -7.88 22.53 8.50
N GLY A 403 -7.33 21.32 8.52
CA GLY A 403 -7.36 20.46 7.36
C GLY A 403 -7.14 19.00 7.68
N ILE A 404 -7.37 18.17 6.67
CA ILE A 404 -7.15 16.72 6.71
C ILE A 404 -6.43 16.35 5.42
N PHE A 405 -5.32 15.64 5.54
CA PHE A 405 -4.60 15.09 4.39
C PHE A 405 -5.45 14.00 3.70
N ILE A 406 -5.72 14.17 2.41
CA ILE A 406 -6.38 13.12 1.60
C ILE A 406 -5.28 12.30 0.97
N GLU A 407 -5.24 11.00 1.25
CA GLU A 407 -4.21 10.07 0.72
C GLU A 407 -4.42 9.72 -0.76
N HIS A 408 -4.70 10.74 -1.59
CA HIS A 408 -4.54 10.67 -3.03
C HIS A 408 -3.06 10.57 -3.36
N ASN A 409 -2.72 9.74 -4.36
CA ASN A 409 -1.35 9.56 -4.82
C ASN A 409 -0.39 9.15 -3.69
N THR A 410 -0.82 8.19 -2.86
CA THR A 410 -0.03 7.65 -1.74
C THR A 410 0.10 6.14 -1.89
N PRO A 411 1.29 5.57 -2.17
CA PRO A 411 2.57 6.25 -2.35
C PRO A 411 2.60 7.13 -3.61
N ALA A 412 3.49 8.12 -3.64
CA ALA A 412 3.55 9.11 -4.70
C ALA A 412 4.06 8.53 -6.02
N THR A 413 3.36 8.85 -7.11
CA THR A 413 3.82 8.74 -8.48
C THR A 413 3.93 10.15 -9.04
N ALA A 414 5.12 10.50 -9.53
CA ALA A 414 5.42 11.82 -10.09
C ALA A 414 4.31 12.30 -11.05
N ALA A 415 3.98 13.59 -10.96
CA ALA A 415 3.00 14.29 -11.79
C ALA A 415 1.54 13.78 -11.71
N SER A 416 1.20 12.89 -10.76
CA SER A 416 -0.16 12.38 -10.58
C SER A 416 -1.03 13.27 -9.66
N GLY A 417 -0.55 14.48 -9.34
CA GLY A 417 -1.18 15.43 -8.43
C GLY A 417 -0.73 15.21 -6.98
N SER A 418 -0.58 16.31 -6.24
CA SER A 418 -0.06 16.33 -4.86
C SER A 418 -0.84 17.29 -3.97
N CYS A 419 -0.54 17.26 -2.67
CA CYS A 419 -0.99 18.24 -1.68
C CYS A 419 -2.52 18.44 -1.70
N ILE A 420 -3.25 17.31 -1.64
CA ILE A 420 -4.70 17.31 -1.65
C ILE A 420 -5.21 17.22 -0.21
N PHE A 421 -6.06 18.17 0.16
CA PHE A 421 -6.61 18.28 1.50
C PHE A 421 -8.12 18.46 1.48
N PHE A 422 -8.75 18.09 2.59
CA PHE A 422 -9.88 18.88 3.09
C PHE A 422 -9.36 20.10 3.82
N HIS A 423 -9.97 21.26 3.58
CA HIS A 423 -9.61 22.49 4.29
C HIS A 423 -10.77 23.49 4.37
N VAL A 424 -10.57 24.59 5.10
CA VAL A 424 -11.56 25.68 5.20
C VAL A 424 -11.58 26.44 3.87
N TRP A 425 -12.75 26.66 3.27
CA TRP A 425 -12.85 27.49 2.07
C TRP A 425 -12.63 28.97 2.39
N ARG A 426 -12.38 29.78 1.36
CA ARG A 426 -12.40 31.25 1.51
C ARG A 426 -13.84 31.78 1.49
N ALA A 427 -14.67 31.17 0.65
CA ALA A 427 -16.09 31.44 0.50
C ALA A 427 -16.75 30.23 -0.20
N PRO A 428 -18.07 30.03 -0.05
CA PRO A 428 -18.81 28.94 -0.69
C PRO A 428 -18.84 28.98 -2.23
N THR A 429 -18.31 30.04 -2.84
CA THR A 429 -18.18 30.21 -4.30
C THR A 429 -16.73 30.30 -4.77
N SER A 430 -15.75 30.18 -3.87
CA SER A 430 -14.33 30.28 -4.19
C SER A 430 -13.71 28.88 -4.32
N PRO A 431 -13.45 28.40 -5.55
CA PRO A 431 -12.88 27.07 -5.75
C PRO A 431 -11.43 26.98 -5.25
N THR A 432 -10.96 25.75 -5.11
CA THR A 432 -9.58 25.46 -4.70
C THR A 432 -8.65 25.31 -5.91
N ALA A 433 -7.35 25.17 -5.68
CA ALA A 433 -6.41 24.76 -6.74
C ALA A 433 -6.58 23.28 -7.14
N GLY A 434 -7.00 22.43 -6.21
CA GLY A 434 -7.24 21.00 -6.46
C GLY A 434 -7.72 20.22 -5.22
N CYS A 435 -7.96 20.90 -4.10
CA CYS A 435 -8.49 20.36 -2.87
C CYS A 435 -10.04 20.33 -2.86
N THR A 436 -10.60 19.82 -1.77
CA THR A 436 -12.02 20.00 -1.46
C THR A 436 -12.14 20.87 -0.21
N ALA A 437 -12.90 21.95 -0.26
CA ALA A 437 -13.00 22.91 0.83
C ALA A 437 -14.45 23.14 1.27
N MET A 438 -14.62 23.49 2.55
CA MET A 438 -15.93 23.58 3.21
C MET A 438 -15.95 24.67 4.28
N ASP A 439 -17.10 24.88 4.93
CA ASP A 439 -17.19 25.83 6.03
C ASP A 439 -16.32 25.43 7.23
N GLN A 440 -15.87 26.43 8.01
CA GLN A 440 -15.07 26.19 9.21
C GLN A 440 -15.81 25.33 10.24
N ALA A 441 -17.13 25.48 10.36
CA ALA A 441 -17.95 24.67 11.26
C ALA A 441 -18.02 23.20 10.79
N ASP A 442 -18.15 22.98 9.48
CA ASP A 442 -18.26 21.65 8.89
C ASP A 442 -16.97 20.85 9.06
N ILE A 443 -15.80 21.44 8.74
CA ILE A 443 -14.53 20.73 8.94
C ILE A 443 -14.22 20.50 10.42
N ALA A 444 -14.62 21.40 11.31
CA ALA A 444 -14.50 21.18 12.75
C ALA A 444 -15.38 20.01 13.21
N ALA A 445 -16.59 19.88 12.67
CA ALA A 445 -17.47 18.75 12.93
C ALA A 445 -16.90 17.44 12.37
N LEU A 446 -16.24 17.46 11.19
CA LEU A 446 -15.54 16.31 10.64
C LEU A 446 -14.38 15.86 11.53
N LEU A 447 -13.50 16.77 11.93
CA LEU A 447 -12.35 16.46 12.78
C LEU A 447 -12.75 15.76 14.08
N LYS A 448 -13.86 16.19 14.69
CA LYS A 448 -14.39 15.60 15.92
C LYS A 448 -15.06 14.24 15.70
N TRP A 449 -15.73 14.07 14.56
CA TRP A 449 -16.53 12.89 14.24
C TRP A 449 -15.68 11.71 13.75
N LEU A 450 -14.64 12.00 12.96
CA LEU A 450 -13.76 11.00 12.36
C LEU A 450 -13.03 10.19 13.44
N ASP A 451 -13.08 8.87 13.30
CA ASP A 451 -12.44 7.92 14.20
C ASP A 451 -11.54 6.99 13.38
N PRO A 452 -10.21 7.04 13.55
CA PRO A 452 -9.32 6.18 12.77
C PRO A 452 -9.57 4.68 13.01
N ARG A 453 -10.22 4.29 14.12
CA ARG A 453 -10.59 2.90 14.39
C ARG A 453 -11.70 2.40 13.47
N GLU A 454 -12.49 3.31 12.91
CA GLU A 454 -13.54 3.02 11.93
C GLU A 454 -13.02 3.08 10.48
N SER A 455 -11.70 3.22 10.27
CA SER A 455 -11.07 3.27 8.94
C SER A 455 -11.80 4.22 7.97
N PRO A 456 -11.90 5.52 8.29
CA PRO A 456 -12.77 6.43 7.55
C PRO A 456 -12.27 6.65 6.12
N LEU A 457 -13.20 6.66 5.16
CA LEU A 457 -12.91 6.86 3.75
C LEU A 457 -13.66 8.06 3.17
N LEU A 458 -13.02 8.74 2.23
CA LEU A 458 -13.66 9.66 1.30
C LEU A 458 -14.06 8.91 0.03
N VAL A 459 -15.32 9.05 -0.38
CA VAL A 459 -15.80 8.68 -1.72
C VAL A 459 -16.18 9.96 -2.42
N GLN A 460 -15.38 10.39 -3.39
CA GLN A 460 -15.57 11.67 -4.08
C GLN A 460 -15.70 11.44 -5.58
N MET A 461 -16.80 11.84 -6.21
CA MET A 461 -16.99 11.75 -7.67
C MET A 461 -18.26 12.48 -8.11
N PRO A 462 -18.42 12.82 -9.40
CA PRO A 462 -19.67 13.39 -9.87
C PRO A 462 -20.85 12.42 -9.74
N GLU A 463 -22.05 12.97 -9.65
CA GLU A 463 -23.30 12.23 -9.36
C GLU A 463 -23.55 11.07 -10.33
N ALA A 464 -23.30 11.26 -11.63
CA ALA A 464 -23.48 10.21 -12.64
C ALA A 464 -22.56 9.00 -12.40
N GLN A 465 -21.32 9.24 -11.96
CA GLN A 465 -20.37 8.17 -11.62
C GLN A 465 -20.77 7.49 -10.31
N TYR A 466 -21.20 8.28 -9.32
CA TYR A 466 -21.67 7.74 -8.05
C TYR A 466 -22.84 6.76 -8.27
N GLU A 467 -23.87 7.18 -9.01
CA GLU A 467 -25.02 6.30 -9.29
C GLU A 467 -24.65 5.09 -10.13
N ARG A 468 -23.73 5.23 -11.09
CA ARG A 468 -23.19 4.10 -11.87
C ARG A 468 -22.54 3.03 -10.99
N PHE A 469 -21.81 3.44 -9.96
CA PHE A 469 -21.05 2.53 -9.10
C PHE A 469 -21.77 2.14 -7.82
N ARG A 470 -22.88 2.80 -7.49
CA ARG A 470 -23.58 2.69 -6.21
C ARG A 470 -23.85 1.25 -5.79
N GLU A 471 -24.49 0.48 -6.67
CA GLU A 471 -24.83 -0.93 -6.39
C GLU A 471 -23.58 -1.81 -6.32
N GLY A 472 -22.70 -1.72 -7.33
CA GLY A 472 -21.51 -2.57 -7.43
C GLY A 472 -20.50 -2.35 -6.30
N TRP A 473 -20.38 -1.12 -5.81
CA TRP A 473 -19.46 -0.77 -4.71
C TRP A 473 -20.14 -0.79 -3.34
N LYS A 474 -21.46 -1.06 -3.30
CA LYS A 474 -22.27 -1.06 -2.07
C LYS A 474 -22.21 0.28 -1.33
N LEU A 475 -22.28 1.38 -2.09
CA LEU A 475 -22.35 2.74 -1.55
C LEU A 475 -23.76 3.01 -0.95
N PRO A 476 -23.89 3.93 0.03
CA PRO A 476 -25.17 4.30 0.64
C PRO A 476 -26.23 4.82 -0.33
#